data_AF-A0A7S2WVP4-F1
#
_entry.id   AF-A0A7S2WVP4-F1
#
_cell.length_a   1.000
_cell.length_b   1.000
_cell.length_c   1.000
_cell.angle_alpha   90.00
_cell.angle_beta   90.00
_cell.angle_gamma   90.00
#
_symmetry.space_group_name_H-M   'P 1'
#
loop_
_entity.id
_entity.type
_entity.pdbx_description
1 polymer ?
#
loop_
_entity_poly.entity_id
_entity_poly.type
_entity_poly.pdbx_seq_one_letter_code
_entity_poly.pdbx_strand_id
1 'polypeptide(L)'
;QMSRDAEADLEHALVALDGARGQFLTLEQHVAEAKAKARHVEEKEASLKRLLDSRYEELDRSTKQLDMHEEELDSLEQSIVDVNERERMYSAIVEAFCPRGIPAFLLATAVQHLNELTDGYLVHLSDGRLRLELALDGERLEKRAFLVSADGLEQQVSLGQLSGGQWRRAALSLDFAFAEFARRK
;
A
#
# COMPACT_ATOMS: atom_id res chain seq x y z
N GLN A 1 -26.05 -36.76 110.65
CA GLN A 1 -26.35 -37.24 109.28
C GLN A 1 -26.45 -36.11 108.25
N MET A 2 -27.20 -35.01 108.50
CA MET A 2 -27.43 -33.93 107.49
C MET A 2 -26.19 -33.15 107.00
N SER A 3 -25.03 -33.33 107.61
CA SER A 3 -23.79 -32.63 107.21
C SER A 3 -23.04 -33.32 106.07
N ARG A 4 -23.27 -34.62 105.82
CA ARG A 4 -22.54 -35.39 104.79
C ARG A 4 -23.21 -35.33 103.43
N ASP A 5 -24.54 -35.25 103.38
CA ASP A 5 -25.27 -35.16 102.11
C ASP A 5 -25.07 -33.79 101.44
N ALA A 6 -25.03 -32.71 102.24
CA ALA A 6 -24.70 -31.37 101.76
C ALA A 6 -23.25 -31.25 101.25
N GLU A 7 -22.33 -32.07 101.77
CA GLU A 7 -20.92 -32.12 101.37
C GLU A 7 -20.76 -32.85 100.04
N ALA A 8 -21.48 -33.96 99.83
CA ALA A 8 -21.51 -34.70 98.57
C ALA A 8 -22.15 -33.90 97.42
N ASP A 9 -23.22 -33.14 97.68
CA ASP A 9 -23.85 -32.25 96.71
C ASP A 9 -22.94 -31.07 96.35
N LEU A 10 -22.16 -30.56 97.31
CA LEU A 10 -21.16 -29.51 97.08
C LEU A 10 -20.00 -30.03 96.22
N GLU A 11 -19.51 -31.25 96.48
CA GLU A 11 -18.47 -31.89 95.68
C GLU A 11 -18.93 -32.16 94.24
N HIS A 12 -20.16 -32.64 94.04
CA HIS A 12 -20.72 -32.84 92.70
C HIS A 12 -20.92 -31.52 91.95
N ALA A 13 -21.35 -30.46 92.63
CA ALA A 13 -21.46 -29.13 92.06
C ALA A 13 -20.09 -28.54 91.70
N LEU A 14 -19.05 -28.78 92.52
CA LEU A 14 -17.67 -28.36 92.24
C LEU A 14 -17.08 -29.08 91.02
N VAL A 15 -17.29 -30.40 90.89
CA VAL A 15 -16.86 -31.16 89.72
C VAL A 15 -17.59 -30.71 88.45
N ALA A 16 -18.89 -30.41 88.53
CA ALA A 16 -19.65 -29.86 87.42
C ALA A 16 -19.18 -28.45 87.03
N LEU A 17 -18.83 -27.60 88.01
CA LEU A 17 -18.28 -26.26 87.78
C LEU A 17 -16.90 -26.33 87.12
N ASP A 18 -16.03 -27.24 87.56
CA ASP A 18 -14.71 -27.46 86.96
C ASP A 18 -14.82 -28.04 85.54
N GLY A 19 -15.78 -28.94 85.30
CA GLY A 19 -16.11 -29.45 83.97
C GLY A 19 -16.60 -28.34 83.03
N ALA A 20 -17.52 -27.49 83.50
CA ALA A 20 -18.01 -26.33 82.76
C ALA A 20 -16.90 -25.31 82.49
N ARG A 21 -15.98 -25.10 83.44
CA ARG A 21 -14.80 -24.25 83.27
C ARG A 21 -13.84 -24.79 82.21
N GLY A 22 -13.61 -26.10 82.18
CA GLY A 22 -12.81 -26.75 81.13
C GLY A 22 -13.45 -26.61 79.73
N GLN A 23 -14.77 -26.77 79.64
CA GLN A 23 -15.51 -26.53 78.40
C GLN A 23 -15.47 -25.06 77.97
N PHE A 24 -15.54 -24.12 78.92
CA PHE A 24 -15.44 -22.69 78.64
C PHE A 24 -14.05 -22.33 78.10
N LEU A 25 -12.98 -22.85 78.70
CA LEU A 25 -11.61 -22.63 78.23
C LEU A 25 -11.35 -23.18 76.82
N THR A 26 -11.91 -24.35 76.50
CA THR A 26 -11.79 -24.93 75.14
C THR A 26 -12.61 -24.16 74.11
N LEU A 27 -13.80 -23.68 74.49
CA LEU A 27 -14.59 -22.77 73.66
C LEU A 27 -13.89 -21.43 73.42
N GLU A 28 -13.24 -20.86 74.44
CA GLU A 28 -12.43 -19.63 74.28
C GLU A 28 -11.27 -19.84 73.30
N GLN A 29 -10.58 -20.98 73.36
CA GLN A 29 -9.53 -21.34 72.40
C GLN A 29 -10.10 -21.47 70.99
N HIS A 30 -11.21 -22.18 70.79
CA HIS A 30 -11.85 -22.32 69.47
C HIS A 30 -12.34 -20.97 68.91
N VAL A 31 -12.87 -20.09 69.76
CA VAL A 31 -13.27 -18.73 69.37
C VAL A 31 -12.06 -17.88 68.97
N ALA A 32 -10.94 -18.00 69.70
CA ALA A 32 -9.70 -17.31 69.34
C ALA A 32 -9.14 -17.80 67.99
N GLU A 33 -9.13 -19.12 67.75
CA GLU A 33 -8.72 -19.70 66.48
C GLU A 33 -9.64 -19.30 65.32
N ALA A 34 -10.95 -19.32 65.53
CA ALA A 34 -11.92 -18.91 64.53
C ALA A 34 -11.75 -17.43 64.16
N LYS A 35 -11.51 -16.56 65.15
CA LYS A 35 -11.20 -15.13 64.92
C LYS A 35 -9.91 -14.93 64.14
N ALA A 36 -8.86 -15.71 64.43
CA ALA A 36 -7.60 -15.65 63.68
C ALA A 36 -7.79 -16.09 62.22
N LYS A 37 -8.54 -17.17 61.99
CA LYS A 37 -8.89 -17.64 60.64
C LYS A 37 -9.73 -16.61 59.87
N ALA A 38 -10.70 -15.98 60.53
CA ALA A 38 -11.54 -14.94 59.93
C ALA A 38 -10.71 -13.74 59.45
N ARG A 39 -9.78 -13.24 60.29
CA ARG A 39 -8.86 -12.15 59.91
C ARG A 39 -7.99 -12.50 58.71
N HIS A 40 -7.45 -13.72 58.69
CA HIS A 40 -6.63 -14.17 57.56
C HIS A 40 -7.44 -14.32 56.26
N VAL A 41 -8.74 -14.66 56.35
CA VAL A 41 -9.63 -14.67 55.19
C VAL A 41 -9.91 -13.24 54.71
N GLU A 42 -10.19 -12.30 55.62
CA GLU A 42 -10.41 -10.88 55.28
C GLU A 42 -9.17 -10.25 54.61
N GLU A 43 -7.97 -10.54 55.10
CA GLU A 43 -6.71 -10.08 54.49
C GLU A 43 -6.51 -10.64 53.07
N LYS A 44 -6.84 -11.91 52.85
CA LYS A 44 -6.80 -12.53 51.53
C LYS A 44 -7.85 -11.96 50.59
N GLU A 45 -9.06 -11.68 51.07
CA GLU A 45 -10.10 -11.06 50.26
C GLU A 45 -9.69 -9.64 49.85
N ALA A 46 -9.09 -8.87 50.77
CA ALA A 46 -8.57 -7.54 50.47
C ALA A 46 -7.42 -7.58 49.45
N SER A 47 -6.50 -8.54 49.54
CA SER A 47 -5.42 -8.68 48.57
C SER A 47 -5.91 -9.12 47.19
N LEU A 48 -6.89 -10.03 47.14
CA LEU A 48 -7.54 -10.45 45.90
C LEU A 48 -8.28 -9.29 45.23
N LYS A 49 -9.01 -8.46 45.98
CA LYS A 49 -9.68 -7.27 45.43
C LYS A 49 -8.68 -6.31 44.78
N ARG A 50 -7.56 -6.00 45.46
CA ARG A 50 -6.50 -5.15 44.89
C ARG A 50 -5.90 -5.72 43.61
N LEU A 51 -5.67 -7.04 43.57
CA LEU A 51 -5.18 -7.72 42.38
C LEU A 51 -6.21 -7.65 41.24
N LEU A 52 -7.49 -7.83 41.55
CA LEU A 52 -8.58 -7.74 40.59
C LEU A 52 -8.66 -6.33 39.97
N ASP A 53 -8.61 -5.29 40.81
CA ASP A 53 -8.62 -3.89 40.38
C ASP A 53 -7.43 -3.58 39.47
N SER A 54 -6.23 -4.02 39.87
CA SER A 54 -5.02 -3.88 39.04
C SER A 54 -5.14 -4.57 37.68
N ARG A 55 -5.76 -5.76 37.63
CA ARG A 55 -5.97 -6.49 36.37
C ARG A 55 -7.03 -5.82 35.50
N TYR A 56 -8.08 -5.25 36.09
CA TYR A 56 -9.06 -4.47 35.33
C TYR A 56 -8.44 -3.21 34.72
N GLU A 57 -7.55 -2.52 35.42
CA GLU A 57 -6.82 -1.38 34.87
C GLU A 57 -5.90 -1.78 33.71
N GLU A 58 -5.18 -2.89 33.84
CA GLU A 58 -4.35 -3.42 32.75
C GLU A 58 -5.20 -3.81 31.54
N LEU A 59 -6.35 -4.45 31.77
CA LEU A 59 -7.28 -4.82 30.71
C LEU A 59 -7.84 -3.59 29.99
N ASP A 60 -8.27 -2.56 30.73
CA ASP A 60 -8.79 -1.30 30.17
C ASP A 60 -7.73 -0.55 29.34
N ARG A 61 -6.47 -0.56 29.78
CA ARG A 61 -5.36 -0.01 28.98
C ARG A 61 -5.15 -0.80 27.70
N SER A 62 -5.16 -2.12 27.80
CA SER A 62 -4.96 -2.99 26.63
C SER A 62 -6.10 -2.86 25.63
N THR A 63 -7.36 -2.73 26.07
CA THR A 63 -8.50 -2.53 25.17
C THR A 63 -8.40 -1.19 24.45
N LYS A 64 -8.04 -0.12 25.16
CA LYS A 64 -7.83 1.20 24.52
C LYS A 64 -6.70 1.18 23.50
N GLN A 65 -5.63 0.44 23.77
CA GLN A 65 -4.55 0.27 22.80
C GLN A 65 -4.99 -0.51 21.57
N LEU A 66 -5.83 -1.53 21.74
CA LEU A 66 -6.40 -2.27 20.61
C LEU A 66 -7.29 -1.36 19.75
N ASP A 67 -8.17 -0.57 20.38
CA ASP A 67 -9.04 0.38 19.67
C ASP A 67 -8.20 1.40 18.86
N MET A 68 -7.15 1.96 19.46
CA MET A 68 -6.25 2.88 18.76
C MET A 68 -5.54 2.22 17.57
N HIS A 69 -5.07 0.98 17.73
CA HIS A 69 -4.41 0.26 16.63
C HIS A 69 -5.39 -0.15 15.54
N GLU A 70 -6.66 -0.42 15.87
CA GLU A 70 -7.71 -0.68 14.89
C GLU A 70 -7.98 0.57 14.04
N GLU A 71 -8.10 1.75 14.68
CA GLU A 71 -8.22 3.03 13.97
C GLU A 71 -6.99 3.34 13.08
N GLU A 72 -5.78 3.05 13.58
CA GLU A 72 -4.54 3.20 12.81
C GLU A 72 -4.52 2.27 11.58
N LEU A 73 -4.94 1.01 11.74
CA LEU A 73 -5.02 0.04 10.65
C LEU A 73 -6.00 0.49 9.57
N ASP A 74 -7.20 0.91 9.95
CA ASP A 74 -8.20 1.43 9.01
C ASP A 74 -7.67 2.64 8.22
N SER A 75 -6.96 3.55 8.91
CA SER A 75 -6.36 4.72 8.26
C SER A 75 -5.25 4.34 7.27
N LEU A 76 -4.44 3.34 7.61
CA LEU A 76 -3.36 2.83 6.78
C LEU A 76 -3.91 2.08 5.56
N GLU A 77 -4.95 1.27 5.74
CA GLU A 77 -5.64 0.59 4.65
C GLU A 77 -6.21 1.59 3.64
N GLN A 78 -6.86 2.66 4.13
CA GLN A 78 -7.35 3.73 3.27
C GLN A 78 -6.20 4.42 2.53
N SER A 79 -5.08 4.69 3.21
CA SER A 79 -3.90 5.28 2.57
C SER A 79 -3.29 4.36 1.50
N ILE A 80 -3.32 3.04 1.70
CA ILE A 80 -2.82 2.07 0.71
C ILE A 80 -3.70 2.11 -0.54
N VAL A 81 -5.03 2.17 -0.38
CA VAL A 81 -5.97 2.29 -1.51
C VAL A 81 -5.67 3.56 -2.31
N ASP A 82 -5.57 4.71 -1.64
CA ASP A 82 -5.29 5.99 -2.29
C ASP A 82 -3.96 6.01 -3.04
N VAL A 83 -2.91 5.41 -2.46
CA VAL A 83 -1.59 5.32 -3.10
C VAL A 83 -1.64 4.41 -4.33
N ASN A 84 -2.32 3.26 -4.23
CA ASN A 84 -2.47 2.34 -5.36
C ASN A 84 -3.25 2.96 -6.53
N GLU A 85 -4.28 3.76 -6.24
CA GLU A 85 -5.01 4.50 -7.29
C GLU A 85 -4.12 5.51 -7.99
N ARG A 86 -3.32 6.26 -7.22
CA ARG A 86 -2.35 7.21 -7.78
C ARG A 86 -1.28 6.51 -8.61
N GLU A 87 -0.77 5.38 -8.14
CA GLU A 87 0.22 4.58 -8.87
C GLU A 87 -0.33 4.12 -10.22
N ARG A 88 -1.58 3.62 -10.27
CA ARG A 88 -2.23 3.23 -11.52
C ARG A 88 -2.33 4.40 -12.50
N MET A 89 -2.74 5.57 -12.02
CA MET A 89 -2.82 6.78 -12.85
C MET A 89 -1.43 7.18 -13.39
N TYR A 90 -0.41 7.20 -12.53
CA TYR A 90 0.94 7.53 -12.96
C TYR A 90 1.53 6.49 -13.91
N SER A 91 1.24 5.21 -13.71
CA SER A 91 1.66 4.14 -14.61
C SER A 91 1.11 4.36 -16.03
N ALA A 92 -0.18 4.69 -16.15
CA ALA A 92 -0.78 5.02 -17.45
C ALA A 92 -0.14 6.24 -18.11
N ILE A 93 0.21 7.27 -17.34
CA ILE A 93 0.94 8.45 -17.85
C ILE A 93 2.33 8.05 -18.32
N VAL A 94 3.07 7.26 -17.54
CA VAL A 94 4.41 6.78 -17.91
C VAL A 94 4.35 5.95 -19.19
N GLU A 95 3.34 5.10 -19.35
CA GLU A 95 3.14 4.32 -20.59
C GLU A 95 2.84 5.24 -21.78
N ALA A 96 1.97 6.25 -21.61
CA ALA A 96 1.64 7.19 -22.66
C ALA A 96 2.84 8.07 -23.07
N PHE A 97 3.68 8.48 -22.12
CA PHE A 97 4.84 9.34 -22.37
C PHE A 97 6.16 8.58 -22.52
N CYS A 98 6.12 7.24 -22.55
CA CYS A 98 7.30 6.45 -22.88
C CYS A 98 7.75 6.74 -24.33
N PRO A 99 9.01 6.45 -24.70
CA PRO A 99 9.50 6.70 -26.05
C PRO A 99 8.65 6.06 -27.16
N ARG A 100 7.95 4.95 -26.85
CA ARG A 100 7.07 4.21 -27.78
C ARG A 100 5.61 4.71 -27.78
N GLY A 101 5.25 5.63 -26.90
CA GLY A 101 3.89 6.17 -26.75
C GLY A 101 3.65 7.39 -27.64
N ILE A 102 3.16 8.47 -27.04
CA ILE A 102 2.84 9.74 -27.71
C ILE A 102 4.02 10.28 -28.54
N PRO A 103 5.27 10.31 -28.06
CA PRO A 103 6.40 10.81 -28.86
C PRO A 103 6.59 10.05 -30.17
N ALA A 104 6.55 8.71 -30.14
CA ALA A 104 6.63 7.89 -31.35
C ALA A 104 5.45 8.12 -32.29
N PHE A 105 4.24 8.24 -31.75
CA PHE A 105 3.05 8.55 -32.54
C PHE A 105 3.14 9.92 -33.23
N LEU A 106 3.57 10.96 -32.50
CA LEU A 106 3.76 12.29 -33.06
C LEU A 106 4.86 12.30 -34.12
N LEU A 107 5.98 11.62 -33.88
CA LEU A 107 7.04 11.49 -34.87
C LEU A 107 6.57 10.77 -36.13
N ALA A 108 5.84 9.66 -35.99
CA ALA A 108 5.28 8.91 -37.12
C ALA A 108 4.31 9.78 -37.94
N THR A 109 3.43 10.53 -37.27
CA THR A 109 2.50 11.46 -37.91
C THR A 109 3.24 12.59 -38.63
N ALA A 110 4.26 13.17 -37.99
CA ALA A 110 5.09 14.21 -38.60
C ALA A 110 5.85 13.72 -39.83
N VAL A 111 6.42 12.51 -39.76
CA VAL A 111 7.11 11.86 -40.89
C VAL A 111 6.15 11.58 -42.05
N GLN A 112 4.93 11.11 -41.77
CA GLN A 112 3.91 10.90 -42.78
C GLN A 112 3.56 12.20 -43.50
N HIS A 113 3.25 13.28 -42.77
CA HIS A 113 2.96 14.57 -43.37
C HIS A 113 4.14 15.12 -44.17
N LEU A 114 5.36 14.94 -43.68
CA LEU A 114 6.57 15.38 -44.37
C LEU A 114 6.77 14.60 -45.68
N ASN A 115 6.47 13.30 -45.71
CA ASN A 115 6.47 12.50 -46.94
C ASN A 115 5.43 13.00 -47.93
N GLU A 116 4.19 13.24 -47.50
CA GLU A 116 3.12 13.74 -48.38
C GLU A 116 3.49 15.08 -49.02
N LEU A 117 4.04 16.01 -48.24
CA LEU A 117 4.52 17.31 -48.75
C LEU A 117 5.72 17.15 -49.69
N THR A 118 6.70 16.32 -49.31
CA THR A 118 7.91 16.09 -50.09
C THR A 118 7.56 15.46 -51.44
N ASP A 119 6.71 14.43 -51.45
CA ASP A 119 6.24 13.78 -52.68
C ASP A 119 5.45 14.77 -53.55
N GLY A 120 4.61 15.62 -52.96
CA GLY A 120 3.91 16.68 -53.69
C GLY A 120 4.85 17.62 -54.44
N TYR A 121 5.87 18.16 -53.77
CA TYR A 121 6.88 19.00 -54.41
C TYR A 121 7.72 18.23 -55.44
N LEU A 122 8.08 16.98 -55.11
CA LEU A 122 8.98 16.19 -55.92
C LEU A 122 8.34 15.70 -57.21
N VAL A 123 7.03 15.42 -57.21
CA VAL A 123 6.25 15.13 -58.41
C VAL A 123 6.37 16.29 -59.40
N HIS A 124 6.24 17.54 -58.93
CA HIS A 124 6.36 18.73 -59.79
C HIS A 124 7.78 19.00 -60.27
N LEU A 125 8.79 18.74 -59.43
CA LEU A 125 10.19 19.02 -59.80
C LEU A 125 10.80 17.92 -60.67
N SER A 126 10.33 16.68 -60.56
CA SER A 126 10.90 15.51 -61.23
C SER A 126 10.01 14.86 -62.29
N ASP A 127 8.87 15.48 -62.61
CA ASP A 127 7.82 14.92 -63.49
C ASP A 127 7.38 13.51 -63.04
N GLY A 128 7.28 13.31 -61.72
CA GLY A 128 6.91 12.02 -61.12
C GLY A 128 7.94 10.90 -61.26
N ARG A 129 9.17 11.18 -61.70
CA ARG A 129 10.22 10.16 -61.92
C ARG A 129 11.06 9.83 -60.68
N LEU A 130 10.91 10.61 -59.61
CA LEU A 130 11.64 10.43 -58.37
C LEU A 130 10.66 10.49 -57.20
N ARG A 131 10.87 9.60 -56.23
CA ARG A 131 10.18 9.60 -54.95
C ARG A 131 11.18 9.56 -53.81
N LEU A 132 10.89 10.26 -52.72
CA LEU A 132 11.71 10.26 -51.52
C LEU A 132 10.84 9.93 -50.31
N GLU A 133 11.13 8.80 -49.69
CA GLU A 133 10.43 8.34 -48.50
C GLU A 133 11.33 8.48 -47.27
N LEU A 134 10.78 9.08 -46.23
CA LEU A 134 11.31 9.06 -44.88
C LEU A 134 10.62 7.91 -44.14
N ALA A 135 11.39 6.91 -43.73
CA ALA A 135 10.90 5.76 -42.98
C ALA A 135 11.43 5.79 -41.55
N LEU A 136 10.64 5.28 -40.60
CA LEU A 136 11.07 5.11 -39.21
C LEU A 136 11.43 3.63 -38.98
N ASP A 137 12.65 3.38 -38.53
CA ASP A 137 13.08 2.11 -37.94
C ASP A 137 13.31 2.30 -36.44
N GLY A 138 12.25 2.02 -35.66
CA GLY A 138 12.20 2.40 -34.26
C GLY A 138 12.29 3.92 -34.10
N GLU A 139 13.34 4.40 -33.46
CA GLU A 139 13.62 5.84 -33.27
C GLU A 139 14.49 6.43 -34.39
N ARG A 140 14.97 5.61 -35.32
CA ARG A 140 15.90 6.05 -36.37
C ARG A 140 15.13 6.45 -37.63
N LEU A 141 15.40 7.65 -38.12
CA LEU A 141 14.93 8.11 -39.42
C LEU A 141 15.85 7.59 -40.53
N GLU A 142 15.27 6.86 -41.48
CA GLU A 142 15.92 6.42 -42.71
C GLU A 142 15.37 7.18 -43.91
N LYS A 143 16.23 7.42 -44.91
CA LYS A 143 15.86 8.08 -46.17
C LYS A 143 15.99 7.08 -47.29
N ARG A 144 14.90 6.83 -48.01
CA ARG A 144 14.83 5.88 -49.13
C ARG A 144 14.45 6.63 -50.39
N ALA A 145 15.23 6.48 -51.45
CA ALA A 145 14.94 7.08 -52.73
C ALA A 145 14.44 6.01 -53.71
N PHE A 146 13.48 6.38 -54.54
CA PHE A 146 12.95 5.49 -55.57
C PHE A 146 12.97 6.20 -56.92
N LEU A 147 13.40 5.47 -57.95
CA LEU A 147 13.26 5.88 -59.33
C LEU A 147 11.96 5.28 -59.88
N VAL A 148 11.12 6.13 -60.44
CA VAL A 148 9.83 5.70 -61.03
C VAL A 148 10.01 5.61 -62.54
N SER A 149 9.80 4.41 -63.08
CA SER A 149 9.85 4.15 -64.52
C SER A 149 8.58 4.68 -65.21
N ALA A 150 8.61 4.81 -66.54
CA ALA A 150 7.44 5.26 -67.31
C ALA A 150 6.20 4.37 -67.11
N ASP A 151 6.40 3.10 -66.80
CA ASP A 151 5.34 2.11 -66.52
C ASP A 151 4.84 2.17 -65.06
N GLY A 152 5.32 3.13 -64.26
CA GLY A 152 4.96 3.30 -62.84
C GLY A 152 5.68 2.38 -61.87
N LEU A 153 6.62 1.55 -62.35
CA LEU A 153 7.43 0.69 -61.50
C LEU A 153 8.43 1.52 -60.69
N GLU A 154 8.37 1.39 -59.36
CA GLU A 154 9.29 2.01 -58.42
C GLU A 154 10.49 1.09 -58.14
N GLN A 155 11.70 1.59 -58.35
CA GLN A 155 12.94 0.90 -58.00
C GLN A 155 13.65 1.66 -56.88
N GLN A 156 13.82 1.02 -55.73
CA GLN A 156 14.60 1.59 -54.63
C GLN A 156 16.08 1.71 -55.03
N VAL A 157 16.65 2.88 -54.78
CA VAL A 157 18.06 3.18 -55.01
C VAL A 157 18.66 3.83 -53.76
N SER A 158 19.96 3.64 -53.56
CA SER A 158 20.68 4.37 -52.53
C SER A 158 20.80 5.85 -52.92
N LEU A 159 20.86 6.76 -51.95
CA LEU A 159 20.99 8.20 -52.22
C LEU A 159 22.25 8.54 -53.03
N GLY A 160 23.32 7.76 -52.88
CA GLY A 160 24.57 7.94 -53.63
C GLY A 160 24.48 7.53 -55.10
N GLN A 161 23.45 6.78 -55.50
CA GLN A 161 23.20 6.41 -56.90
C GLN A 161 22.37 7.45 -57.66
N LEU A 162 21.86 8.47 -56.98
CA LEU A 162 21.17 9.57 -57.63
C LEU A 162 22.17 10.45 -58.38
N SER A 163 21.82 10.83 -59.62
CA SER A 163 22.54 11.89 -60.31
C SER A 163 22.47 13.19 -59.52
N GLY A 164 23.45 14.09 -59.69
CA GLY A 164 23.48 15.35 -58.96
C GLY A 164 22.23 16.23 -59.15
N GLY A 165 21.58 16.15 -60.32
CA GLY A 165 20.30 16.83 -60.57
C GLY A 165 19.13 16.20 -59.83
N GLN A 166 19.04 14.86 -59.80
CA GLN A 166 18.02 14.15 -59.02
C GLN A 166 18.18 14.43 -57.53
N TRP A 167 19.41 14.37 -57.03
CA TRP A 167 19.71 14.67 -55.63
C TRP A 167 19.31 16.09 -55.25
N ARG A 168 19.64 17.10 -56.07
CA ARG A 168 19.24 18.49 -55.80
C ARG A 168 17.72 18.67 -55.76
N ARG A 169 16.99 18.03 -56.67
CA ARG A 169 15.52 18.09 -56.66
C ARG A 169 14.92 17.42 -55.43
N ALA A 170 15.44 16.25 -55.05
CA ALA A 170 15.02 15.57 -53.82
C ALA A 170 15.29 16.42 -52.57
N ALA A 171 16.50 16.97 -52.45
CA ALA A 171 16.88 17.84 -51.35
C ALA A 171 16.02 19.11 -51.30
N LEU A 172 15.83 19.81 -52.43
CA LEU A 172 15.02 21.01 -52.50
C LEU A 172 13.54 20.76 -52.16
N SER A 173 12.99 19.64 -52.63
CA SER A 173 11.61 19.24 -52.33
C SER A 173 11.43 19.01 -50.83
N LEU A 174 12.39 18.32 -50.20
CA LEU A 174 12.39 18.08 -48.76
C LEU A 174 12.54 19.39 -47.97
N ASP A 175 13.40 20.31 -48.41
CA ASP A 175 13.58 21.62 -47.76
C ASP A 175 12.29 22.45 -47.83
N PHE A 176 11.59 22.45 -48.97
CA PHE A 176 10.29 23.11 -49.10
C PHE A 176 9.22 22.45 -48.23
N ALA A 177 9.15 21.12 -48.24
CA ALA A 177 8.25 20.37 -47.39
C ALA A 177 8.49 20.67 -45.91
N PHE A 178 9.74 20.72 -45.47
CA PHE A 178 10.09 21.06 -44.10
C PHE A 178 9.73 22.52 -43.75
N ALA A 179 10.05 23.46 -44.63
CA ALA A 179 9.71 24.87 -44.44
C ALA A 179 8.19 25.10 -44.40
N GLU A 180 7.42 24.34 -45.18
CA GLU A 180 5.96 24.38 -45.13
C GLU A 180 5.41 23.71 -43.86
N PHE A 181 5.89 22.52 -43.53
CA PHE A 181 5.51 21.81 -42.32
C PHE A 181 5.74 22.65 -41.07
N ALA A 182 6.90 23.32 -40.97
CA ALA A 182 7.23 24.21 -39.86
C ALA A 182 6.36 25.49 -39.78
N ARG A 183 5.73 25.88 -40.90
CA ARG A 183 4.83 27.06 -40.97
C ARG A 183 3.38 26.72 -40.66
N ARG A 184 2.95 25.47 -40.87
CA ARG A 184 1.63 24.98 -40.51
C ARG A 184 1.56 24.78 -38.98
N LYS A 185 1.27 25.86 -38.26
CA LYS A 185 0.86 25.83 -36.85
C LYS A 185 -0.64 25.62 -36.75
#